data_AF-A0A6N8R8N2-F1
#
_entry.id   AF-A0A6N8R8N2-F1
#
_cell.length_a   1.000
_cell.length_b   1.000
_cell.length_c   1.000
_cell.angle_alpha   90.00
_cell.angle_beta   90.00
_cell.angle_gamma   90.00
#
_symmetry.space_group_name_H-M   'P 1'
#
loop_
_entity.id
_entity.type
_entity.pdbx_description
1 polymer ?
#
loop_
_entity_poly.entity_id
_entity_poly.type
_entity_poly.pdbx_seq_one_letter_code
_entity_poly.pdbx_strand_id
1 'polypeptide(L)'
;QEYSRNSAKSSSLPDLRKYPSGTPRKKAFLRTVMPYITSQNAAITAERNWLISKQYQGQWSPAERARLKDIAKRYKVKWSGNTRKIPWNTLLERVDIIPTSMVATMAAAESGWGTSKLARNNNNLFGMKCMKGRCTNAPGKVKGYSQFSSVKESVSAYVTNLNTHPAYSSFRKSRAQLRKA
;
A
#
# COMPACT_ATOMS: atom_id res chain seq x y z
N GLN A 1 20.42 21.45 16.54
CA GLN A 1 20.72 20.02 16.82
C GLN A 1 20.12 19.17 15.72
N GLU A 2 21.00 18.40 15.09
CA GLU A 2 20.80 17.68 13.84
C GLU A 2 19.76 16.56 13.99
N TYR A 3 18.61 16.72 13.34
CA TYR A 3 17.67 15.61 13.11
C TYR A 3 17.86 15.03 11.71
N SER A 4 19.12 14.94 11.27
CA SER A 4 19.49 14.54 9.92
C SER A 4 19.99 13.10 9.94
N ARG A 5 19.45 12.29 9.01
CA ARG A 5 19.99 11.00 8.54
C ARG A 5 19.83 9.77 9.45
N ASN A 6 18.60 9.33 9.71
CA ASN A 6 18.38 7.89 10.04
C ASN A 6 17.08 7.26 9.53
N SER A 7 16.23 7.99 8.80
CA SER A 7 14.92 7.46 8.35
C SER A 7 15.01 6.42 7.21
N ALA A 8 16.18 6.19 6.62
CA ALA A 8 16.32 5.32 5.46
C ALA A 8 16.56 3.83 5.78
N LYS A 9 16.84 3.46 7.04
CA LYS A 9 17.23 2.08 7.42
C LYS A 9 16.43 1.43 8.55
N SER A 10 15.47 2.12 9.17
CA SER A 10 14.65 1.48 10.20
C SER A 10 13.44 0.79 9.57
N SER A 11 13.33 -0.52 9.78
CA SER A 11 12.14 -1.30 9.39
C SER A 11 10.91 -0.85 10.21
N SER A 12 11.08 -0.48 11.47
CA SER A 12 9.98 -0.16 12.38
C SER A 12 9.67 1.34 12.48
N LEU A 13 8.46 1.65 12.95
CA LEU A 13 8.06 3.02 13.27
C LEU A 13 8.91 3.52 14.45
N PRO A 14 9.62 4.67 14.33
CA PRO A 14 10.34 5.24 15.46
C PRO A 14 9.36 5.63 16.58
N ASP A 15 9.83 5.70 17.82
CA ASP A 15 8.96 6.13 18.92
C ASP A 15 8.65 7.62 18.83
N LEU A 16 7.52 7.95 18.19
CA LEU A 16 7.09 9.32 17.95
C LEU A 16 6.59 10.06 19.21
N ARG A 17 6.49 9.36 20.35
CA ARG A 17 6.17 9.97 21.64
C ARG A 17 7.31 10.84 22.17
N LYS A 18 8.53 10.66 21.66
CA LYS A 18 9.69 11.50 21.96
C LYS A 18 9.54 12.95 21.44
N TYR A 19 8.61 13.19 20.52
CA TYR A 19 8.29 14.52 20.02
C TYR A 19 7.09 15.11 20.77
N PRO A 20 7.12 16.42 21.12
CA PRO A 20 5.95 17.12 21.66
C PRO A 20 4.72 16.96 20.76
N SER A 21 3.53 16.96 21.38
CA SER A 21 2.26 16.91 20.65
C SER A 21 2.11 18.10 19.70
N GLY A 22 1.25 17.94 18.69
CA GLY A 22 1.05 18.97 17.66
C GLY A 22 2.12 18.93 16.57
N THR A 23 2.53 20.10 16.09
CA THR A 23 3.34 20.26 14.88
C THR A 23 4.65 19.44 14.86
N PRO A 24 5.44 19.36 15.94
CA PRO A 24 6.69 18.59 15.93
C PRO A 24 6.46 17.10 15.61
N ARG A 25 5.51 16.46 16.31
CA ARG A 25 5.16 15.05 16.08
C ARG A 25 4.53 14.82 14.71
N LYS A 26 3.64 15.71 14.27
CA LYS A 26 3.03 15.62 12.93
C LYS A 26 4.10 15.63 11.83
N LYS A 27 5.09 16.53 11.92
CA LYS A 27 6.23 16.60 11.00
C LYS A 27 7.08 15.32 11.06
N ALA A 28 7.39 14.82 12.25
CA ALA A 28 8.16 13.59 12.41
C ALA A 28 7.44 12.38 11.79
N PHE A 29 6.14 12.23 12.05
CA PHE A 29 5.29 11.19 11.47
C PHE A 29 5.31 11.23 9.94
N LEU A 30 5.03 12.39 9.34
CA LEU A 30 4.99 12.53 7.89
C LEU A 30 6.36 12.24 7.25
N ARG A 31 7.47 12.70 7.86
CA ARG A 31 8.82 12.37 7.38
C ARG A 31 9.09 10.86 7.36
N THR A 32 8.53 10.12 8.31
CA THR A 32 8.66 8.65 8.34
C THR A 32 7.79 7.96 7.29
N VAL A 33 6.52 8.35 7.14
CA VAL A 33 5.56 7.58 6.35
C VAL A 33 5.58 7.95 4.85
N MET A 34 5.78 9.24 4.53
CA MET A 34 5.70 9.74 3.16
C MET A 34 6.63 9.05 2.16
N PRO A 35 7.91 8.75 2.48
CA PRO A 35 8.79 8.05 1.56
C PRO A 35 8.24 6.68 1.13
N TYR A 36 7.59 5.95 2.05
CA TYR A 36 7.00 4.65 1.74
C TYR A 36 5.74 4.76 0.89
N ILE A 37 4.91 5.79 1.12
CA ILE A 37 3.74 6.05 0.26
C ILE A 37 4.20 6.41 -1.16
N THR A 38 5.16 7.33 -1.28
CA THR A 38 5.72 7.74 -2.59
C THR A 38 6.34 6.55 -3.31
N SER A 39 7.15 5.74 -2.61
CA SER A 39 7.78 4.55 -3.20
C SER A 39 6.73 3.53 -3.67
N GLN A 40 5.68 3.29 -2.88
CA GLN A 40 4.60 2.38 -3.25
C GLN A 40 3.84 2.88 -4.49
N ASN A 41 3.50 4.17 -4.53
CA ASN A 41 2.83 4.76 -5.69
C ASN A 41 3.72 4.76 -6.95
N ALA A 42 5.04 5.00 -6.81
CA ALA A 42 5.98 4.91 -7.91
C ALA A 42 6.05 3.49 -8.49
N ALA A 43 6.08 2.46 -7.64
CA ALA A 43 6.05 1.06 -8.08
C ALA A 43 4.75 0.74 -8.85
N ILE A 44 3.59 1.19 -8.34
CA ILE A 44 2.30 0.98 -9.01
C ILE A 44 2.26 1.71 -10.35
N THR A 45 2.75 2.95 -10.42
CA THR A 45 2.83 3.71 -11.68
C THR A 45 3.70 3.00 -12.71
N ALA A 46 4.87 2.48 -12.32
CA ALA A 46 5.74 1.74 -13.22
C ALA A 46 5.05 0.48 -13.77
N GLU A 47 4.32 -0.26 -12.93
CA GLU A 47 3.54 -1.42 -13.38
C GLU A 47 2.40 -1.03 -14.30
N ARG A 48 1.67 0.04 -13.97
CA ARG A 48 0.58 0.56 -14.79
C ARG A 48 1.08 0.98 -16.17
N ASN A 49 2.16 1.74 -16.23
CA ASN A 49 2.75 2.21 -17.49
C ASN A 49 3.21 1.03 -18.35
N TRP A 50 3.82 0.01 -17.72
CA TRP A 50 4.16 -1.22 -18.42
C TRP A 50 2.90 -1.90 -18.99
N LEU A 51 1.82 -2.04 -18.22
CA LEU A 51 0.55 -2.61 -18.72
C LEU A 51 -0.03 -1.84 -19.90
N ILE A 52 -0.08 -0.51 -19.82
CA ILE A 52 -0.57 0.36 -20.89
C ILE A 52 0.26 0.14 -22.16
N SER A 53 1.59 0.08 -22.04
CA SER A 53 2.48 -0.19 -23.19
C SER A 53 2.23 -1.55 -23.86
N LYS A 54 1.64 -2.51 -23.12
CA LYS A 54 1.32 -3.85 -23.62
C LYS A 54 -0.11 -3.98 -24.15
N GLN A 55 -0.98 -3.00 -23.91
CA GLN A 55 -2.39 -3.09 -24.29
C GLN A 55 -2.62 -3.27 -25.79
N TYR A 56 -1.71 -2.71 -26.60
CA TYR A 56 -1.79 -2.74 -28.07
C TYR A 56 -0.76 -3.68 -28.71
N GLN A 57 -0.09 -4.54 -27.93
CA GLN A 57 0.89 -5.48 -28.45
C GLN A 57 0.27 -6.85 -28.77
N GLY A 58 0.54 -7.36 -29.97
CA GLY A 58 0.08 -8.68 -30.43
C GLY A 58 0.97 -9.85 -30.01
N GLN A 59 2.22 -9.58 -29.62
CA GLN A 59 3.22 -10.61 -29.29
C GLN A 59 3.67 -10.47 -27.83
N TRP A 60 3.86 -11.61 -27.17
CA TRP A 60 4.21 -11.68 -25.75
C TRP A 60 5.34 -12.67 -25.55
N SER A 61 6.47 -12.22 -25.02
CA SER A 61 7.56 -13.09 -24.61
C SER A 61 7.16 -13.93 -23.37
N PRO A 62 7.84 -15.07 -23.11
CA PRO A 62 7.62 -15.84 -21.89
C PRO A 62 7.76 -15.01 -20.60
N ALA A 63 8.74 -14.12 -20.54
CA ALA A 63 8.97 -13.24 -19.39
C ALA A 63 7.82 -12.23 -19.19
N GLU A 64 7.27 -11.69 -20.27
CA GLU A 64 6.14 -10.77 -20.21
C GLU A 64 4.86 -11.45 -19.77
N ARG A 65 4.62 -12.68 -20.24
CA ARG A 65 3.49 -13.50 -19.77
C ARG A 65 3.60 -13.82 -18.28
N ALA A 66 4.80 -14.17 -17.81
CA ALA A 66 5.06 -14.41 -16.39
C ALA A 66 4.81 -13.14 -15.57
N ARG A 67 5.35 -11.99 -16.00
CA ARG A 67 5.14 -10.69 -15.34
C ARG A 67 3.65 -10.32 -15.29
N LEU A 68 2.90 -10.49 -16.39
CA LEU A 68 1.45 -10.23 -16.41
C LEU A 68 0.71 -11.16 -15.44
N LYS A 69 1.09 -12.44 -15.38
CA LYS A 69 0.50 -13.42 -14.46
C LYS A 69 0.72 -13.00 -13.01
N ASP A 70 1.92 -12.53 -12.68
CA ASP A 70 2.26 -12.07 -11.34
C ASP A 70 1.47 -10.81 -10.96
N ILE A 71 1.35 -9.85 -11.87
CA ILE A 71 0.52 -8.66 -11.66
C ILE A 71 -0.95 -9.07 -11.46
N ALA A 72 -1.51 -9.89 -12.35
CA ALA A 72 -2.90 -10.34 -12.24
C ALA A 72 -3.16 -11.05 -10.90
N LYS A 73 -2.25 -11.94 -10.47
CA LYS A 73 -2.31 -12.61 -9.18
C LYS A 73 -2.28 -11.61 -8.01
N ARG A 74 -1.32 -10.67 -8.02
CA ARG A 74 -1.14 -9.69 -6.93
C ARG A 74 -2.34 -8.78 -6.78
N TYR A 75 -2.93 -8.35 -7.90
CA TYR A 75 -4.13 -7.52 -7.92
C TYR A 75 -5.44 -8.33 -7.89
N LYS A 76 -5.37 -9.65 -7.69
CA LYS A 76 -6.51 -10.58 -7.59
C LYS A 76 -7.45 -10.52 -8.80
N VAL A 77 -6.90 -10.32 -9.99
CA VAL A 77 -7.62 -10.30 -11.26
C VAL A 77 -7.61 -11.71 -11.83
N LYS A 78 -8.80 -12.25 -12.12
CA LYS A 78 -8.93 -13.58 -12.74
C LYS A 78 -8.50 -13.48 -14.21
N TRP A 79 -7.43 -14.19 -14.56
CA TRP A 79 -6.95 -14.29 -15.94
C TRP A 79 -6.43 -15.72 -16.18
N SER A 80 -6.84 -16.32 -17.29
CA SER A 80 -6.54 -17.72 -17.62
C SER A 80 -5.17 -17.93 -18.28
N GLY A 81 -4.41 -16.85 -18.51
CA GLY A 81 -3.14 -16.90 -19.24
C GLY A 81 -3.28 -16.66 -20.75
N ASN A 82 -4.51 -16.62 -21.28
CA ASN A 82 -4.75 -16.27 -22.67
C ASN A 82 -4.52 -14.76 -22.89
N THR A 83 -3.42 -14.40 -23.54
CA THR A 83 -3.04 -13.00 -23.80
C THR A 83 -3.96 -12.28 -24.79
N ARG A 84 -4.82 -13.01 -25.54
CA ARG A 84 -5.89 -12.41 -26.37
C ARG A 84 -7.13 -12.03 -25.56
N LYS A 85 -7.26 -12.52 -24.32
CA LYS A 85 -8.42 -12.30 -23.43
C LYS A 85 -7.97 -11.76 -22.08
N ILE A 86 -7.21 -10.67 -22.10
CA ILE A 86 -6.79 -9.96 -20.88
C ILE A 86 -7.93 -9.04 -20.43
N PRO A 87 -8.38 -9.10 -19.16
CA PRO A 87 -9.43 -8.23 -18.63
C PRO A 87 -8.87 -6.82 -18.34
N TRP A 88 -8.51 -6.08 -19.39
CA TRP A 88 -7.81 -4.79 -19.31
C TRP A 88 -8.49 -3.77 -18.40
N ASN A 89 -9.82 -3.61 -18.51
CA ASN A 89 -10.57 -2.66 -17.69
C ASN A 89 -10.43 -2.98 -16.20
N THR A 90 -10.74 -4.21 -15.79
CA THR A 90 -10.60 -4.66 -14.39
C THR A 90 -9.16 -4.57 -13.90
N LEU A 91 -8.19 -4.89 -14.76
CA LEU A 91 -6.78 -4.83 -14.42
C LEU A 91 -6.33 -3.39 -14.16
N LEU A 92 -6.62 -2.47 -15.07
CA LEU A 92 -6.27 -1.06 -14.93
C LEU A 92 -7.12 -0.33 -13.87
N GLU A 93 -8.31 -0.78 -13.52
CA GLU A 93 -9.04 -0.25 -12.35
C GLU A 93 -8.34 -0.58 -11.03
N ARG A 94 -7.64 -1.71 -10.96
CA ARG A 94 -6.95 -2.18 -9.74
C ARG A 94 -5.49 -1.74 -9.66
N VAL A 95 -4.78 -1.70 -10.80
CA VAL A 95 -3.37 -1.30 -10.88
C VAL A 95 -3.29 0.22 -10.97
N ASP A 96 -3.58 0.87 -9.84
CA ASP A 96 -3.62 2.32 -9.78
C ASP A 96 -3.18 2.89 -8.42
N ILE A 97 -2.59 4.08 -8.45
CA ILE A 97 -2.09 4.80 -7.28
C ILE A 97 -3.24 5.26 -6.39
N ILE A 98 -2.98 5.34 -5.09
CA ILE A 98 -3.90 5.95 -4.13
C ILE A 98 -3.40 7.37 -3.86
N PRO A 99 -4.26 8.40 -3.84
CA PRO A 99 -3.82 9.76 -3.55
C PRO A 99 -2.95 9.81 -2.28
N THR A 100 -1.74 10.35 -2.40
CA THR A 100 -0.74 10.34 -1.33
C THR A 100 -1.27 11.00 -0.06
N SER A 101 -1.97 12.13 -0.20
CA SER A 101 -2.62 12.84 0.90
C SER A 101 -3.66 11.98 1.62
N MET A 102 -4.47 11.20 0.88
CA MET A 102 -5.46 10.28 1.46
C MET A 102 -4.78 9.22 2.33
N VAL A 103 -3.73 8.56 1.81
CA VAL A 103 -3.01 7.52 2.57
C VAL A 103 -2.35 8.12 3.82
N ALA A 104 -1.73 9.30 3.70
CA ALA A 104 -1.09 9.98 4.82
C ALA A 104 -2.09 10.40 5.90
N THR A 105 -3.24 10.96 5.51
CA THR A 105 -4.32 11.35 6.44
C THR A 105 -4.90 10.14 7.15
N MET A 106 -5.19 9.06 6.42
CA MET A 106 -5.68 7.82 7.02
C MET A 106 -4.67 7.22 7.99
N ALA A 107 -3.39 7.15 7.60
CA ALA A 107 -2.33 6.69 8.49
C ALA A 107 -2.26 7.55 9.75
N ALA A 108 -2.34 8.88 9.64
CA ALA A 108 -2.30 9.79 10.78
C ALA A 108 -3.50 9.61 11.71
N ALA A 109 -4.71 9.53 11.16
CA ALA A 109 -5.95 9.38 11.91
C ALA A 109 -5.99 8.04 12.67
N GLU A 110 -5.78 6.93 11.97
CA GLU A 110 -5.89 5.57 12.52
C GLU A 110 -4.78 5.22 13.52
N SER A 111 -3.59 5.81 13.35
CA SER A 111 -2.45 5.56 14.24
C SER A 111 -2.30 6.58 15.37
N GLY A 112 -3.11 7.63 15.39
CA GLY A 112 -2.93 8.78 16.27
C GLY A 112 -1.56 9.44 16.07
N TRP A 113 -1.20 9.74 14.82
CA TRP A 113 0.14 10.23 14.44
C TRP A 113 1.27 9.27 14.87
N GLY A 114 1.00 7.97 14.77
CA GLY A 114 1.94 6.89 15.04
C GLY A 114 2.15 6.54 16.52
N THR A 115 1.40 7.13 17.45
CA THR A 115 1.58 6.87 18.88
C THR A 115 0.73 5.72 19.42
N SER A 116 -0.28 5.26 18.68
CA SER A 116 -1.17 4.19 19.14
C SER A 116 -0.38 2.91 19.47
N LYS A 117 -0.88 2.14 20.44
CA LYS A 117 -0.25 0.86 20.83
C LYS A 117 -0.16 -0.10 19.63
N LEU A 118 -1.17 -0.09 18.76
CA LEU A 118 -1.20 -0.92 17.56
C LEU A 118 -0.13 -0.49 16.54
N ALA A 119 0.00 0.82 16.28
CA ALA A 119 1.00 1.34 15.36
C ALA A 119 2.43 1.01 15.80
N ARG A 120 2.73 1.18 17.10
CA ARG A 120 4.05 0.91 17.67
C ARG A 120 4.36 -0.57 17.76
N ASN A 121 3.42 -1.36 18.26
CA ASN A 121 3.71 -2.76 18.56
C ASN A 121 3.59 -3.63 17.30
N ASN A 122 2.64 -3.37 16.41
CA ASN A 122 2.38 -4.21 15.25
C ASN A 122 2.88 -3.60 13.93
N ASN A 123 3.51 -2.42 13.94
CA ASN A 123 3.75 -1.59 12.76
C ASN A 123 2.47 -1.37 11.92
N ASN A 124 1.29 -1.37 12.54
CA ASN A 124 0.02 -1.33 11.81
C ASN A 124 -0.60 0.06 11.92
N LEU A 125 -0.37 0.88 10.87
CA LEU A 125 -0.79 2.28 10.83
C LEU A 125 -2.27 2.47 10.51
N PHE A 126 -2.95 1.43 10.02
CA PHE A 126 -4.27 1.55 9.39
C PHE A 126 -5.35 0.70 10.06
N GLY A 127 -5.10 0.22 11.29
CA GLY A 127 -6.09 -0.57 12.02
C GLY A 127 -6.44 -1.90 11.34
N MET A 128 -5.59 -2.44 10.47
CA MET A 128 -5.94 -3.60 9.65
C MET A 128 -6.13 -4.84 10.53
N LYS A 129 -7.37 -5.35 10.58
CA LYS A 129 -7.68 -6.61 11.26
C LYS A 129 -7.03 -7.78 10.52
N CYS A 130 -6.56 -8.75 11.28
CA CYS A 130 -6.10 -10.01 10.69
C CYS A 130 -7.31 -10.88 10.34
N MET A 131 -7.17 -11.69 9.28
CA MET A 131 -8.18 -12.68 8.93
C MET A 131 -8.21 -13.78 10.00
N LYS A 132 -9.40 -14.30 10.31
CA LYS A 132 -9.57 -15.41 11.27
C LYS A 132 -8.58 -16.54 10.92
N GLY A 133 -7.81 -16.99 11.91
CA GLY A 133 -6.80 -18.05 11.77
C GLY A 133 -5.45 -17.64 11.18
N ARG A 134 -5.23 -16.36 10.82
CA ARG A 134 -3.96 -15.87 10.26
C ARG A 134 -3.25 -14.83 11.13
N CYS A 135 -3.74 -14.58 12.34
CA CYS A 135 -3.10 -13.68 13.28
C CYS A 135 -1.93 -14.40 13.95
N THR A 136 -0.70 -13.90 13.78
CA THR A 136 0.43 -14.33 14.59
C THR A 136 0.25 -13.79 16.01
N ASN A 137 0.09 -14.65 17.01
CA ASN A 137 -0.04 -14.20 18.40
C ASN A 137 1.34 -14.08 19.04
N ALA A 138 2.15 -13.11 18.58
CA ALA A 138 3.45 -12.85 19.19
C ALA A 138 3.31 -12.03 20.49
N PRO A 139 4.15 -12.30 21.51
CA PRO A 139 4.16 -11.52 22.76
C PRO A 139 4.29 -10.01 22.51
N GLY A 140 3.56 -9.22 23.29
CA GLY A 140 3.57 -7.75 23.20
C GLY A 140 2.79 -7.16 22.02
N LYS A 141 2.28 -7.96 21.08
CA LYS A 141 1.47 -7.49 19.95
C LYS A 141 -0.01 -7.36 20.32
N VAL A 142 -0.70 -6.42 19.67
CA VAL A 142 -2.15 -6.27 19.83
C VAL A 142 -2.86 -7.40 19.09
N LYS A 143 -3.64 -8.20 19.81
CA LYS A 143 -4.41 -9.34 19.27
C LYS A 143 -5.54 -8.87 18.35
N GLY A 144 -5.90 -9.69 17.35
CA GLY A 144 -6.97 -9.40 16.40
C GLY A 144 -6.60 -8.44 15.27
N TYR A 145 -5.36 -7.95 15.24
CA TYR A 145 -4.84 -7.09 14.19
C TYR A 145 -3.64 -7.72 13.48
N SER A 146 -3.51 -7.37 12.20
CA SER A 146 -2.35 -7.72 11.39
C SER A 146 -1.08 -7.14 11.99
N GLN A 147 0.02 -7.86 11.79
CA GLN A 147 1.36 -7.50 12.18
C GLN A 147 2.21 -7.35 10.93
N PHE A 148 2.98 -6.29 10.87
CA PHE A 148 3.87 -6.01 9.77
C PHE A 148 5.31 -5.96 10.27
N SER A 149 6.22 -6.49 9.47
CA SER A 149 7.66 -6.39 9.69
C SER A 149 8.14 -4.94 9.64
N SER A 150 7.43 -4.08 8.89
CA SER A 150 7.82 -2.70 8.70
C SER A 150 6.67 -1.73 8.41
N VAL A 151 6.96 -0.42 8.55
CA VAL A 151 6.06 0.65 8.09
C VAL A 151 5.79 0.53 6.59
N LYS A 152 6.83 0.22 5.81
CA LYS A 152 6.71 -0.04 4.36
C LYS A 152 5.68 -1.13 4.06
N GLU A 153 5.75 -2.24 4.77
CA GLU A 153 4.82 -3.36 4.58
C GLU A 153 3.40 -2.97 4.98
N SER A 154 3.21 -2.21 6.06
CA SER A 154 1.90 -1.69 6.45
C SER A 154 1.27 -0.80 5.38
N VAL A 155 2.04 0.13 4.80
CA VAL A 155 1.59 0.98 3.69
C VAL A 155 1.25 0.14 2.46
N SER A 156 2.10 -0.81 2.08
CA SER A 156 1.86 -1.70 0.94
C SER A 156 0.61 -2.56 1.12
N ALA A 157 0.38 -3.11 2.32
CA ALA A 157 -0.79 -3.90 2.64
C ALA A 157 -2.08 -3.07 2.56
N TYR A 158 -2.07 -1.85 3.08
CA TYR A 158 -3.21 -0.94 3.01
C TYR A 158 -3.55 -0.54 1.58
N VAL A 159 -2.55 -0.13 0.79
CA VAL A 159 -2.74 0.22 -0.63
C VAL A 159 -3.24 -0.99 -1.42
N THR A 160 -2.69 -2.18 -1.18
CA THR A 160 -3.15 -3.42 -1.80
C THR A 160 -4.60 -3.74 -1.43
N ASN A 161 -5.00 -3.49 -0.19
CA ASN A 161 -6.37 -3.69 0.26
C ASN A 161 -7.34 -2.79 -0.51
N LEU A 162 -7.04 -1.50 -0.65
CA LEU A 162 -7.83 -0.55 -1.44
C LEU A 162 -7.90 -0.97 -2.93
N ASN A 163 -6.78 -1.43 -3.47
CA ASN A 163 -6.67 -1.84 -4.87
C ASN A 163 -7.32 -3.20 -5.18
N THR A 164 -7.62 -4.05 -4.20
CA THR A 164 -8.05 -5.43 -4.48
C THR A 164 -9.31 -5.88 -3.76
N HIS A 165 -9.64 -5.32 -2.60
CA HIS A 165 -10.77 -5.82 -1.81
C HIS A 165 -12.12 -5.41 -2.44
N PRO A 166 -13.13 -6.30 -2.50
CA PRO A 166 -14.42 -6.02 -3.12
C PRO A 166 -15.12 -4.77 -2.58
N ALA A 167 -15.04 -4.54 -1.27
CA ALA A 167 -15.67 -3.37 -0.62
C ALA A 167 -15.21 -2.01 -1.19
N TYR A 168 -14.01 -1.92 -1.77
CA TYR A 168 -13.49 -0.68 -2.38
C TYR A 168 -13.74 -0.60 -3.89
N SER A 169 -14.68 -1.39 -4.44
CA SER A 169 -14.99 -1.39 -5.87
C SER A 169 -15.43 -0.01 -6.37
N SER A 170 -16.35 0.65 -5.65
CA SER A 170 -16.80 2.01 -5.98
C SER A 170 -15.65 3.00 -5.98
N PHE A 171 -14.80 2.98 -4.96
CA PHE A 171 -13.61 3.81 -4.86
C PHE A 171 -12.66 3.63 -6.07
N ARG A 172 -12.42 2.39 -6.51
CA ARG A 172 -11.60 2.11 -7.70
C ARG A 172 -12.23 2.66 -8.97
N LYS A 173 -13.56 2.52 -9.13
CA LYS A 173 -14.30 3.09 -10.27
C LYS A 173 -14.20 4.61 -10.31
N SER A 174 -14.36 5.28 -9.16
CA SER A 174 -14.22 6.75 -9.08
C SER A 174 -12.81 7.21 -9.49
N ARG A 175 -11.76 6.53 -9.04
CA ARG A 175 -10.39 6.83 -9.51
C ARG A 175 -10.22 6.61 -11.01
N ALA A 176 -10.78 5.53 -11.55
CA ALA A 176 -10.72 5.24 -12.97
C ALA A 176 -11.46 6.29 -13.81
N GLN A 177 -12.57 6.86 -13.30
CA GLN A 177 -13.29 7.97 -13.94
C GLN A 177 -12.45 9.25 -13.95
N LEU A 178 -11.85 9.61 -12.82
CA LEU A 178 -10.98 10.80 -12.70
C LEU A 178 -9.73 10.74 -13.60
N ARG A 179 -9.33 9.56 -14.08
CA ARG A 179 -8.24 9.40 -15.05
C ARG A 179 -8.65 9.62 -16.49
N LYS A 180 -9.95 9.56 -16.79
CA LYS A 180 -10.51 9.74 -18.13
C LYS A 180 -10.99 11.17 -18.39
N ALA A 181 -11.25 11.92 -17.32
CA ALA A 181 -11.46 13.35 -17.35
C ALA A 181 -10.14 14.08 -17.58
#